data_AF-A0A7W1DL64-F1
#
_entry.id   AF-A0A7W1DL64-F1
#
_cell.length_a   1.000
_cell.length_b   1.000
_cell.length_c   1.000
_cell.angle_alpha   90.00
_cell.angle_beta   90.00
_cell.angle_gamma   90.00
#
_symmetry.space_group_name_H-M   'P 1'
#
loop_
_entity.id
_entity.type
_entity.pdbx_description
1 polymer ?
#
loop_
_entity_poly.entity_id
_entity_poly.type
_entity_poly.pdbx_seq_one_letter_code
_entity_poly.pdbx_strand_id
1 'polypeptide(L)'
;MSLAKGAADVVRSIDPEQPVEEIRTMETVLDETLGSQRFSAMLLGMFAMLALTLASVGIYSVLSYIVRGRSREIGIRTALGASTRDVVRLILIEGMSPALVGIAAGIVASLASTTLLQGVVFGVNAWDPLMLGAVAGSLALVAFIATLAPAYRASRVDPLTVLRGN
;
A
#
# COMPACT_ATOMS: atom_id res chain seq x y z
N MET A 1 -41.69 15.72 7.62
CA MET A 1 -42.06 17.16 7.54
C MET A 1 -42.57 17.74 8.87
N SER A 2 -43.30 16.98 9.71
CA SER A 2 -43.75 17.44 11.05
C SER A 2 -42.59 17.65 12.06
N LEU A 3 -41.59 16.75 12.10
CA LEU A 3 -40.43 16.85 12.99
C LEU A 3 -39.52 18.06 12.67
N ALA A 4 -39.38 18.40 11.39
CA ALA A 4 -38.59 19.54 10.94
C ALA A 4 -39.19 20.87 11.44
N LYS A 5 -40.52 21.03 11.32
CA LYS A 5 -41.22 22.21 11.88
C LYS A 5 -41.11 22.26 13.40
N GLY A 6 -41.32 21.14 14.09
CA GLY A 6 -41.19 21.08 15.55
C GLY A 6 -39.79 21.43 16.06
N ALA A 7 -38.73 20.99 15.37
CA ALA A 7 -37.36 21.36 15.71
C ALA A 7 -37.06 22.85 15.48
N ALA A 8 -37.57 23.42 14.38
CA ALA A 8 -37.44 24.84 14.07
C ALA A 8 -38.12 25.72 15.13
N ASP A 9 -39.31 25.33 15.58
CA ASP A 9 -40.05 26.06 16.61
C ASP A 9 -39.35 26.03 17.97
N VAL A 10 -38.70 24.92 18.34
CA VAL A 10 -37.89 24.83 19.55
C VAL A 10 -36.63 25.70 19.45
N VAL A 11 -35.90 25.67 18.33
CA VAL A 11 -34.72 26.53 18.13
C VAL A 11 -35.10 28.01 18.22
N ARG A 12 -36.21 28.40 17.58
CA ARG A 12 -36.71 29.78 17.60
C ARG A 12 -37.24 30.22 18.97
N SER A 13 -37.60 29.28 19.84
CA SER A 13 -37.97 29.56 21.24
C SER A 13 -36.77 29.82 22.16
N ILE A 14 -35.57 29.36 21.76
CA ILE A 14 -34.32 29.55 22.50
C ILE A 14 -33.56 30.77 21.96
N ASP A 15 -33.48 30.91 20.64
CA ASP A 15 -32.81 32.04 19.98
C ASP A 15 -33.63 32.52 18.74
N PRO A 16 -34.39 33.63 18.88
CA PRO A 16 -35.25 34.14 17.82
C PRO A 16 -34.49 34.72 16.60
N GLU A 17 -33.22 35.09 16.76
CA GLU A 17 -32.44 35.75 15.70
C GLU A 17 -31.71 34.76 14.78
N GLN A 18 -31.70 33.47 15.12
CA GLN A 18 -30.99 32.45 14.34
C GLN A 18 -31.79 32.04 13.08
N PRO A 19 -31.30 32.33 11.87
CA PRO A 19 -31.98 31.96 10.63
C PRO A 19 -31.92 30.43 10.43
N VAL A 20 -33.06 29.75 10.52
CA VAL A 20 -33.20 28.33 10.18
C VAL A 20 -33.47 28.24 8.68
N GLU A 21 -32.42 28.29 7.87
CA GLU A 21 -32.54 28.37 6.41
C GLU A 21 -32.79 27.00 5.76
N GLU A 22 -32.22 25.90 6.27
CA GLU A 22 -32.43 24.57 5.69
C GLU A 22 -32.29 23.43 6.70
N ILE A 23 -33.39 22.72 6.98
CA ILE A 23 -33.39 21.58 7.91
C ILE A 23 -33.04 20.32 7.11
N ARG A 24 -31.76 20.02 7.08
CA ARG A 24 -31.23 18.82 6.43
C ARG A 24 -31.09 17.68 7.44
N THR A 25 -31.31 16.46 6.97
CA THR A 25 -30.99 15.29 7.79
C THR A 25 -29.47 15.15 7.90
N MET A 26 -28.99 14.62 9.03
CA MET A 26 -27.56 14.36 9.23
C MET A 26 -27.00 13.45 8.13
N GLU A 27 -27.84 12.55 7.60
CA GLU A 27 -27.54 11.65 6.48
C GLU A 27 -27.23 12.43 5.18
N THR A 28 -28.02 13.47 4.86
CA THR A 28 -27.78 14.34 3.70
C THR A 28 -26.52 15.19 3.84
N VAL A 29 -26.13 15.58 5.06
CA VAL A 29 -24.86 16.31 5.30
C VAL A 29 -23.67 15.37 5.20
N LEU A 30 -23.79 14.16 5.72
CA LEU A 30 -22.78 13.13 5.59
C LEU A 30 -22.56 12.73 4.14
N ASP A 31 -23.61 12.53 3.33
CA ASP A 31 -23.44 12.14 1.93
C ASP A 31 -22.73 13.20 1.08
N GLU A 32 -23.02 14.48 1.30
CA GLU A 32 -22.37 15.58 0.57
C GLU A 32 -20.89 15.76 0.98
N THR A 33 -20.60 15.61 2.27
CA THR A 33 -19.24 15.77 2.81
C THR A 33 -18.37 14.54 2.54
N LEU A 34 -18.93 13.34 2.67
CA LEU A 34 -18.25 12.06 2.42
C LEU A 34 -18.11 11.76 0.93
N GLY A 35 -18.91 12.36 0.05
CA GLY A 35 -18.82 12.17 -1.40
C GLY A 35 -17.46 12.57 -1.95
N SER A 36 -16.99 13.78 -1.60
CA SER A 36 -15.66 14.27 -1.98
C SER A 36 -14.54 13.42 -1.38
N GLN A 37 -14.68 13.05 -0.11
CA GLN A 37 -13.67 12.27 0.62
C GLN A 37 -13.55 10.83 0.08
N ARG A 38 -14.67 10.19 -0.28
CA ARG A 38 -14.70 8.88 -0.95
C ARG A 38 -14.06 8.93 -2.33
N PHE A 39 -14.32 9.99 -3.10
CA PHE A 39 -13.69 10.18 -4.41
C PHE A 39 -12.16 10.29 -4.29
N SER A 40 -11.67 11.12 -3.38
CA SER A 40 -10.24 11.23 -3.09
C SER A 40 -9.64 9.90 -2.62
N ALA A 41 -10.33 9.16 -1.74
CA ALA A 41 -9.89 7.85 -1.26
C ALA A 41 -9.83 6.81 -2.40
N MET A 42 -10.82 6.79 -3.30
CA MET A 42 -10.80 5.93 -4.50
C MET A 42 -9.63 6.28 -5.41
N LEU A 43 -9.38 7.57 -5.66
CA LEU A 43 -8.28 8.01 -6.52
C LEU A 43 -6.92 7.64 -5.92
N LEU A 44 -6.73 7.86 -4.62
CA LEU A 44 -5.53 7.41 -3.89
C LEU A 44 -5.38 5.88 -3.97
N GLY A 45 -6.48 5.14 -3.80
CA GLY A 45 -6.50 3.69 -3.94
C GLY A 45 -6.04 3.22 -5.32
N MET A 46 -6.50 3.88 -6.39
CA MET A 46 -6.05 3.60 -7.76
C MET A 46 -4.56 3.90 -7.94
N PHE A 47 -4.07 5.05 -7.45
CA PHE A 47 -2.65 5.36 -7.53
C PHE A 47 -1.79 4.37 -6.73
N ALA A 48 -2.24 3.96 -5.54
CA ALA A 48 -1.56 2.94 -4.76
C ALA A 48 -1.47 1.60 -5.53
N MET A 49 -2.55 1.19 -6.20
CA MET A 49 -2.55 -0.01 -7.04
C MET A 49 -1.55 0.12 -8.20
N LEU A 50 -1.54 1.26 -8.91
CA LEU A 50 -0.59 1.51 -9.99
C LEU A 50 0.86 1.49 -9.50
N ALA A 51 1.14 2.16 -8.39
CA ALA A 51 2.47 2.16 -7.77
C ALA A 51 2.93 0.75 -7.41
N LEU A 52 2.04 -0.08 -6.85
CA LEU A 52 2.32 -1.49 -6.55
C LEU A 52 2.63 -2.31 -7.82
N THR A 53 1.88 -2.11 -8.90
CA THR A 53 2.16 -2.80 -10.18
C THR A 53 3.51 -2.38 -10.77
N LEU A 54 3.83 -1.08 -10.76
CA LEU A 54 5.12 -0.56 -11.22
C LEU A 54 6.29 -1.08 -10.39
N ALA A 55 6.15 -1.09 -9.06
CA ALA A 55 7.15 -1.65 -8.16
C ALA A 55 7.38 -3.14 -8.44
N SER A 56 6.31 -3.92 -8.65
CA SER A 56 6.39 -5.34 -8.97
C SER A 56 7.13 -5.60 -10.29
N VAL A 57 6.82 -4.82 -11.32
CA VAL A 57 7.52 -4.89 -12.63
C VAL A 57 8.99 -4.50 -12.50
N GLY A 58 9.30 -3.46 -11.71
CA GLY A 58 10.66 -3.03 -11.43
C GLY A 58 11.48 -4.12 -10.73
N ILE A 59 10.94 -4.71 -9.66
CA ILE A 59 11.57 -5.82 -8.92
C ILE A 59 11.80 -7.01 -9.86
N TYR A 60 10.80 -7.40 -10.66
CA TYR A 60 10.94 -8.47 -11.65
C TYR A 60 12.06 -8.19 -12.66
N SER A 61 12.13 -6.97 -13.17
CA SER A 61 13.12 -6.57 -14.18
C SER A 61 14.54 -6.60 -13.62
N VAL A 62 14.75 -6.01 -12.44
CA VAL A 62 16.04 -5.99 -11.75
C VAL A 62 16.48 -7.41 -11.39
N LEU A 63 15.57 -8.22 -10.84
CA LEU A 63 15.89 -9.59 -10.43
C LEU A 63 16.17 -10.48 -11.64
N SER A 64 15.39 -10.39 -12.72
CA SER A 64 15.65 -11.10 -13.98
C SER A 64 17.03 -10.74 -14.55
N TYR A 65 17.41 -9.46 -14.46
CA TYR A 65 18.73 -8.99 -14.88
C TYR A 65 19.86 -9.57 -13.99
N ILE A 66 19.71 -9.53 -12.66
CA ILE A 66 20.69 -10.08 -11.71
C ILE A 66 20.84 -11.59 -11.90
N VAL A 67 19.73 -12.32 -12.05
CA VAL A 67 19.75 -13.77 -12.27
C VAL A 67 20.47 -14.10 -13.56
N ARG A 68 20.23 -13.38 -14.67
CA ARG A 68 20.97 -13.60 -15.92
C ARG A 68 22.49 -13.42 -15.76
N GLY A 69 22.92 -12.43 -14.96
CA GLY A 69 24.33 -12.21 -14.65
C GLY A 69 24.94 -13.26 -13.70
N ARG A 70 24.14 -13.82 -12.79
CA ARG A 70 24.57 -14.84 -11.80
C ARG A 70 24.20 -16.27 -12.18
N SER A 71 23.60 -16.50 -13.34
CA SER A 71 23.18 -17.82 -13.85
C SER A 71 24.30 -18.85 -13.81
N ARG A 72 25.55 -18.40 -14.05
CA ARG A 72 26.73 -19.28 -14.04
C ARG A 72 27.10 -19.74 -12.63
N GLU A 73 27.07 -18.86 -11.63
CA GLU A 73 27.28 -19.21 -10.21
C GLU A 73 26.17 -20.10 -9.68
N ILE A 74 24.91 -19.76 -10.00
CA ILE A 74 23.73 -20.54 -9.61
C ILE A 74 23.80 -21.94 -10.25
N GLY A 75 24.18 -22.03 -11.52
CA GLY A 75 24.39 -23.30 -12.22
C GLY A 75 25.50 -24.15 -11.60
N ILE A 76 26.64 -23.55 -11.21
CA ILE A 76 27.73 -24.25 -10.52
C ILE A 76 27.27 -24.77 -9.14
N ARG A 77 26.58 -23.93 -8.33
CA ARG A 77 26.02 -24.36 -7.03
C ARG A 77 25.03 -25.50 -7.18
N THR A 78 24.15 -25.43 -8.18
CA THR A 78 23.14 -26.47 -8.43
C THR A 78 23.78 -27.76 -8.92
N ALA A 79 24.83 -27.69 -9.76
CA ALA A 79 25.61 -28.85 -10.20
C ALA A 79 26.42 -29.50 -9.05
N LEU A 80 26.79 -28.72 -8.03
CA LEU A 80 27.40 -29.19 -6.79
C LEU A 80 26.37 -29.72 -5.76
N GLY A 81 25.07 -29.73 -6.11
CA GLY A 81 24.00 -30.30 -5.27
C GLY A 81 23.23 -29.30 -4.41
N ALA A 82 23.33 -27.99 -4.66
CA ALA A 82 22.53 -26.99 -3.93
C ALA A 82 21.03 -27.21 -4.17
N SER A 83 20.24 -27.12 -3.10
CA SER A 83 18.81 -27.39 -3.17
C SER A 83 18.06 -26.23 -3.83
N THR A 84 16.97 -26.52 -4.55
CA THR A 84 16.04 -25.52 -5.09
C THR A 84 15.49 -24.58 -4.01
N ARG A 85 15.45 -25.02 -2.74
CA ARG A 85 15.08 -24.16 -1.60
C ARG A 85 16.10 -23.06 -1.33
N ASP A 86 17.39 -23.30 -1.53
CA ASP A 86 18.43 -22.28 -1.29
C ASP A 86 18.35 -21.15 -2.31
N VAL A 87 18.03 -21.48 -3.56
CA VAL A 87 17.81 -20.51 -4.65
C VAL A 87 16.55 -19.68 -4.39
N VAL A 88 15.45 -20.32 -3.99
CA VAL A 88 14.20 -19.63 -3.65
C VAL A 88 14.40 -18.70 -2.45
N ARG A 89 15.12 -19.15 -1.42
CA ARG A 89 15.41 -18.35 -0.22
C ARG A 89 16.27 -17.13 -0.55
N LEU A 90 17.29 -17.29 -1.39
CA LEU A 90 18.15 -16.19 -1.83
C LEU A 90 17.33 -15.11 -2.54
N ILE A 91 16.49 -15.53 -3.49
CA ILE A 91 15.64 -14.62 -4.28
C ILE A 91 14.60 -13.91 -3.41
N LEU A 92 14.00 -14.60 -2.45
CA LEU A 92 13.07 -14.00 -1.49
C LEU A 92 13.75 -12.93 -0.65
N ILE A 93 14.95 -13.20 -0.11
CA ILE A 93 15.69 -12.24 0.71
C ILE A 93 16.08 -11.01 -0.14
N GLU A 94 16.60 -11.24 -1.33
CA GLU A 94 17.08 -10.18 -2.22
C GLU A 94 15.91 -9.35 -2.79
N GLY A 95 14.76 -9.97 -3.05
CA GLY A 95 13.52 -9.31 -3.47
C GLY A 95 12.77 -8.59 -2.35
N MET A 96 12.83 -9.08 -1.11
CA MET A 96 12.20 -8.43 0.04
C MET A 96 13.02 -7.25 0.60
N SER A 97 14.35 -7.28 0.47
CA SER A 97 15.24 -6.20 0.95
C SER A 97 14.79 -4.79 0.50
N PRO A 98 14.57 -4.51 -0.80
CA PRO A 98 14.13 -3.18 -1.24
C PRO A 98 12.73 -2.83 -0.73
N ALA A 99 11.83 -3.80 -0.59
CA ALA A 99 10.50 -3.57 -0.03
C ALA A 99 10.56 -3.17 1.45
N LEU A 100 11.41 -3.83 2.25
CA LEU A 100 11.61 -3.49 3.66
C LEU A 100 12.23 -2.10 3.83
N VAL A 101 13.22 -1.75 3.00
CA VAL A 101 13.81 -0.41 2.98
C VAL A 101 12.77 0.64 2.62
N GLY A 102 11.94 0.38 1.60
CA GLY A 102 10.85 1.27 1.20
C GLY A 102 9.80 1.46 2.30
N ILE A 103 9.41 0.39 3.01
CA ILE A 103 8.47 0.45 4.13
C ILE A 103 9.06 1.28 5.27
N ALA A 104 10.31 1.03 5.65
CA ALA A 104 10.98 1.79 6.71
C ALA A 104 11.09 3.29 6.36
N ALA A 105 11.53 3.59 5.14
CA ALA A 105 11.61 4.97 4.65
C ALA A 105 10.23 5.64 4.59
N GLY A 106 9.19 4.91 4.17
CA GLY A 106 7.82 5.40 4.12
C GLY A 106 7.25 5.73 5.50
N ILE A 107 7.53 4.91 6.51
CA ILE A 107 7.14 5.18 7.91
C ILE A 107 7.81 6.47 8.39
N VAL A 108 9.11 6.63 8.16
CA VAL A 108 9.85 7.85 8.53
C VAL A 108 9.29 9.09 7.82
N ALA A 109 9.02 8.98 6.51
CA ALA A 109 8.45 10.08 5.72
C ALA A 109 7.02 10.45 6.14
N SER A 110 6.20 9.45 6.53
CA SER A 110 4.85 9.66 7.04
C SER A 110 4.86 10.42 8.38
N LEU A 111 5.75 10.00 9.29
CA LEU A 111 5.95 10.69 10.57
C LEU A 111 6.43 12.13 10.38
N ALA A 112 7.37 12.35 9.45
CA ALA A 112 7.86 13.69 9.12
C ALA A 112 6.80 14.58 8.44
N SER A 113 5.94 14.01 7.60
CA SER A 113 4.84 14.78 6.99
C SER A 113 3.78 15.17 8.01
N THR A 114 3.59 14.35 9.05
CA THR A 114 2.64 14.65 10.12
C THR A 114 3.02 15.93 10.85
N THR A 115 4.31 16.11 11.18
CA THR A 115 4.76 17.32 11.89
C THR A 115 4.60 18.58 11.04
N LEU A 116 4.72 18.47 9.71
CA LEU A 116 4.49 19.58 8.78
C LEU A 116 3.01 19.92 8.62
N LEU A 117 2.11 18.93 8.72
CA LEU A 117 0.68 19.08 8.49
C LEU A 117 -0.14 19.32 9.77
N GLN A 118 0.49 19.32 10.96
CA GLN A 118 -0.17 19.63 12.24
C GLN A 118 -0.90 20.98 12.24
N GLY A 119 -0.47 21.94 11.40
CA GLY A 119 -1.15 23.24 11.25
C GLY A 119 -2.40 23.24 10.35
N VAL A 120 -2.64 22.17 9.59
CA VAL A 120 -3.70 22.12 8.55
C VAL A 120 -4.76 21.04 8.84
N VAL A 121 -4.41 19.96 9.54
CA VAL A 121 -5.30 18.82 9.80
C VAL A 121 -5.55 18.67 11.30
N PHE A 122 -6.66 19.26 11.78
CA PHE A 122 -7.12 19.05 13.15
C PHE A 122 -7.83 17.68 13.28
N GLY A 123 -7.43 16.88 14.27
CA GLY A 123 -8.18 15.69 14.71
C GLY A 123 -7.75 14.33 14.15
N VAL A 124 -6.68 14.25 13.34
CA VAL A 124 -6.15 12.95 12.86
C VAL A 124 -4.90 12.58 13.64
N ASN A 125 -5.00 11.58 14.51
CA ASN A 125 -3.86 10.99 15.20
C ASN A 125 -3.05 10.14 14.20
N ALA A 126 -2.05 10.73 13.56
CA ALA A 126 -1.17 9.98 12.64
C ALA A 126 -0.30 8.92 13.34
N TRP A 127 -0.23 8.97 14.67
CA TRP A 127 0.39 7.96 15.53
C TRP A 127 -0.59 6.83 15.89
N ASP A 128 -1.38 6.34 14.94
CA ASP A 128 -2.13 5.11 15.14
C ASP A 128 -1.24 3.90 14.78
N PRO A 129 -0.62 3.22 15.77
CA PRO A 129 0.22 2.06 15.52
C PRO A 129 -0.55 0.91 14.86
N LEU A 130 -1.87 0.85 15.03
CA LEU A 130 -2.69 -0.17 14.36
C LEU A 130 -2.76 0.12 12.85
N MET A 131 -2.97 1.38 12.47
CA MET A 131 -3.02 1.79 11.06
C MET A 131 -1.66 1.64 10.38
N LEU A 132 -0.58 2.10 11.02
CA LEU A 132 0.79 1.93 10.51
C LEU A 132 1.16 0.45 10.38
N GLY A 133 0.81 -0.36 11.38
CA GLY A 133 1.01 -1.81 11.36
C GLY A 133 0.23 -2.50 10.24
N ALA A 134 -1.03 -2.12 10.03
CA ALA A 134 -1.87 -2.67 8.95
C ALA A 134 -1.33 -2.30 7.56
N VAL A 135 -0.91 -1.05 7.36
CA VAL A 135 -0.32 -0.60 6.08
C VAL A 135 1.03 -1.27 5.82
N ALA A 136 1.93 -1.29 6.81
CA ALA A 136 3.21 -1.97 6.67
C ALA A 136 3.03 -3.48 6.41
N GLY A 137 2.12 -4.13 7.14
CA GLY A 137 1.80 -5.54 6.98
C GLY A 137 1.20 -5.87 5.63
N SER A 138 0.26 -5.05 5.13
CA SER A 138 -0.33 -5.23 3.80
C SER A 138 0.70 -5.01 2.68
N LEU A 139 1.55 -3.99 2.76
CA LEU A 139 2.65 -3.78 1.81
C LEU A 139 3.65 -4.93 1.83
N ALA A 140 4.01 -5.45 3.01
CA ALA A 140 4.88 -6.60 3.15
C ALA A 140 4.25 -7.87 2.55
N LEU A 141 2.95 -8.09 2.77
CA LEU A 141 2.23 -9.22 2.20
C LEU A 141 2.18 -9.13 0.67
N VAL A 142 1.88 -7.95 0.12
CA VAL A 142 1.86 -7.72 -1.33
C VAL A 142 3.25 -7.93 -1.94
N ALA A 143 4.29 -7.38 -1.31
CA ALA A 143 5.68 -7.58 -1.76
C ALA A 143 6.08 -9.07 -1.71
N PHE A 144 5.66 -9.80 -0.68
CA PHE A 144 5.88 -11.24 -0.57
C PHE A 144 5.20 -12.02 -1.69
N ILE A 145 3.91 -11.73 -1.97
CA ILE A 145 3.16 -12.34 -3.07
C ILE A 145 3.79 -11.99 -4.43
N ALA A 146 4.21 -10.74 -4.62
CA ALA A 146 4.84 -10.29 -5.86
C ALA A 146 6.21 -10.95 -6.11
N THR A 147 6.98 -11.22 -5.06
CA THR A 147 8.30 -11.87 -5.15
C THR A 147 8.22 -13.40 -5.24
N LEU A 148 7.11 -14.00 -4.81
CA LEU A 148 6.85 -15.43 -4.96
C LEU A 148 6.80 -15.87 -6.43
N ALA A 149 6.16 -15.08 -7.31
CA ALA A 149 6.06 -15.41 -8.74
C ALA A 149 7.44 -15.56 -9.45
N PRO A 150 8.37 -14.59 -9.37
CA PRO A 150 9.71 -14.73 -9.93
C PRO A 150 10.56 -15.77 -9.21
N ALA A 151 10.45 -15.90 -7.88
CA ALA A 151 11.17 -16.93 -7.12
C ALA A 151 10.78 -18.35 -7.59
N TYR A 152 9.48 -18.59 -7.78
CA TYR A 152 8.97 -19.85 -8.28
C TYR A 152 9.42 -20.11 -9.73
N ARG A 153 9.38 -19.09 -10.60
CA ARG A 153 9.92 -19.19 -11.97
C ARG A 153 11.40 -19.53 -12.00
N ALA A 154 12.23 -18.87 -11.20
CA ALA A 154 13.67 -19.11 -11.14
C ALA A 154 14.00 -20.53 -10.66
N SER A 155 13.21 -21.07 -9.72
CA SER A 155 13.38 -22.46 -9.24
C SER A 155 13.08 -23.53 -10.28
N ARG A 156 12.33 -23.19 -11.34
CA ARG A 156 11.98 -24.07 -12.46
C ARG A 156 12.85 -23.87 -13.70
N VAL A 157 13.83 -22.96 -13.67
CA VAL A 157 14.79 -22.82 -14.77
C VAL A 157 15.67 -24.06 -14.77
N ASP A 158 15.55 -24.85 -15.83
CA ASP A 158 16.26 -26.12 -15.99
C ASP A 158 17.77 -25.85 -16.17
N PRO A 159 18.64 -26.31 -15.24
CA PRO A 159 20.09 -26.09 -15.28
C PRO A 159 20.73 -26.53 -16.60
N LEU A 160 20.14 -27.54 -17.26
CA LEU A 160 20.61 -28.08 -18.53
C LEU A 160 20.41 -27.12 -19.70
N THR A 161 19.41 -26.24 -19.63
CA THR A 161 19.21 -25.19 -20.65
C THR A 161 20.15 -24.00 -20.47
N VAL A 162 20.61 -23.75 -19.24
CA VAL A 162 21.59 -22.69 -18.94
C VAL A 162 23.01 -23.10 -19.34
N LEU A 163 23.35 -24.39 -19.24
CA LEU A 163 24.67 -24.92 -19.60
C LEU A 163 24.86 -25.16 -21.10
N ARG A 164 23.77 -25.31 -21.87
CA ARG A 164 23.79 -25.48 -23.33
C ARG A 164 23.81 -24.17 -24.11
N GLY A 165 24.13 -23.05 -23.45
CA GLY A 165 24.11 -21.72 -24.04
C GLY A 165 24.51 -21.69 -25.51
N ASN A 166 23.61 -21.18 -26.34
CA ASN A 166 23.99 -20.67 -27.65
C ASN A 166 24.77 -19.37 -27.47
#